data_AF-A0A8X6KHJ8-F1
#
_entry.id   AF-A0A8X6KHJ8-F1
#
_cell.length_a   1.000
_cell.length_b   1.000
_cell.length_c   1.000
_cell.angle_alpha   90.00
_cell.angle_beta   90.00
_cell.angle_gamma   90.00
#
_symmetry.space_group_name_H-M   'P 1'
#
loop_
_entity.id
_entity.type
_entity.pdbx_description
1 polymer ?
#
loop_
_entity_poly.entity_id
_entity_poly.type
_entity_poly.pdbx_seq_one_letter_code
_entity_poly.pdbx_strand_id
1 'polypeptide(L)'
;MADPDFEEQLKLEELEKQRKKLKESGVSDPYTYVDPNDGTVYEWDAKKQAYFPKIDDDFIVKYQSNYTYQEDTKELKPEDTNVASTATGEKRKASEPSWFEVDDDHNTNVYVTGLPLDITEDEFVELMQKCGLVMKDPATMKYKVKLYRENGLLKGDGLCTYIKIESVTLALDILDGYMYKGKTLHVERAKFQLKGQYDPSKKPKKLKAKEKEKLKKKQEKYAHY
;
A
#
# COMPACT_ATOMS: atom_id res chain seq x y z
N MET A 1 60.33 10.90 5.94
CA MET A 1 58.99 11.09 5.35
C MET A 1 58.02 10.47 6.33
N ALA A 2 57.20 11.26 7.01
CA ALA A 2 56.19 10.75 7.94
C ALA A 2 54.96 10.37 7.10
N ASP A 3 54.50 9.13 7.23
CA ASP A 3 53.40 8.58 6.43
C ASP A 3 52.07 9.30 6.76
N PRO A 4 51.38 9.87 5.75
CA PRO A 4 50.14 10.63 5.97
C PRO A 4 49.01 9.80 6.59
N ASP A 5 49.09 8.48 6.45
CA ASP A 5 48.14 7.50 7.00
C ASP A 5 48.23 7.40 8.54
N PHE A 6 49.45 7.54 9.11
CA PHE A 6 49.66 7.46 10.56
C PHE A 6 49.16 8.72 11.29
N GLU A 7 49.30 9.90 10.68
CA GLU A 7 48.73 11.14 11.22
C GLU A 7 47.19 11.15 11.13
N GLU A 8 46.61 10.55 10.09
CA GLU A 8 45.15 10.36 10.01
C GLU A 8 44.65 9.35 11.04
N GLN A 9 45.36 8.23 11.26
CA GLN A 9 45.03 7.29 12.33
C GLN A 9 45.11 7.93 13.72
N LEU A 10 46.15 8.73 13.97
CA LEU A 10 46.29 9.43 15.25
C LEU A 10 45.15 10.44 15.47
N LYS A 11 44.78 11.19 14.42
CA LYS A 11 43.63 12.12 14.47
C LYS A 11 42.30 11.39 14.66
N LEU A 12 42.09 10.26 14.00
CA LEU A 12 40.88 9.45 14.17
C LEU A 12 40.78 8.92 15.60
N GLU A 13 41.89 8.42 16.16
CA GLU A 13 41.91 7.88 17.52
C GLU A 13 41.71 9.00 18.57
N GLU A 14 42.25 10.19 18.33
CA GLU A 14 42.05 11.35 19.21
C GLU A 14 40.59 11.85 19.17
N LEU A 15 39.96 11.80 17.99
CA LEU A 15 38.57 12.17 17.79
C LEU A 15 37.61 11.12 18.38
N GLU A 16 37.94 9.83 18.28
CA GLU A 16 37.20 8.76 18.97
C GLU A 16 37.36 8.86 20.49
N LYS A 17 38.56 9.15 21.00
CA LYS A 17 38.77 9.43 22.43
C LYS A 17 37.94 10.63 22.87
N GLN A 18 37.87 11.70 22.09
CA GLN A 18 37.01 12.86 22.40
C GLN A 18 35.52 12.50 22.37
N ARG A 19 35.03 11.75 21.37
CA ARG A 19 33.62 11.29 21.31
C ARG A 19 33.27 10.35 22.45
N LYS A 20 34.19 9.47 22.84
CA LYS A 20 34.02 8.54 23.96
C LYS A 20 34.00 9.29 25.30
N LYS A 21 34.86 10.31 25.45
CA LYS A 21 34.87 11.21 26.62
C LYS A 21 33.64 12.12 26.69
N LEU A 22 33.08 12.50 25.54
CA LEU A 22 31.82 13.26 25.46
C LEU A 22 30.60 12.39 25.84
N LYS A 23 30.57 11.13 25.38
CA LYS A 23 29.57 10.13 25.82
C LYS A 23 29.65 9.82 27.32
N GLU A 24 30.86 9.78 27.89
CA GLU A 24 31.08 9.48 29.31
C GLU A 24 30.77 10.66 30.25
N SER A 25 30.73 11.89 29.73
CA SER A 25 30.41 13.10 30.50
C SER A 25 28.92 13.48 30.51
N GLY A 26 28.04 12.69 29.90
CA GLY A 26 26.60 12.91 29.94
C GLY A 26 26.12 14.20 29.25
N VAL A 27 26.97 14.79 28.39
CA VAL A 27 26.64 15.99 27.63
C VAL A 27 25.85 15.55 26.40
N SER A 28 24.57 15.91 26.38
CA SER A 28 23.65 15.66 25.26
C SER A 28 24.21 16.28 23.98
N ASP A 29 24.41 15.45 22.95
CA ASP A 29 24.72 15.88 21.60
C ASP A 29 23.66 16.91 21.13
N PRO A 30 24.04 18.05 20.53
CA PRO A 30 23.11 19.11 20.10
C PRO A 30 22.07 18.71 19.03
N TYR A 31 22.10 17.46 18.56
CA TYR A 31 21.26 16.92 17.49
C TYR A 31 20.42 15.71 17.93
N THR A 32 20.35 15.46 19.23
CA THR A 32 19.64 14.32 19.81
C THR A 32 18.55 14.81 20.76
N TYR A 33 17.31 14.38 20.50
CA TYR A 33 16.14 14.71 21.32
C TYR A 33 15.62 13.43 21.98
N VAL A 34 15.43 13.43 23.30
CA VAL A 34 14.86 12.28 24.03
C VAL A 34 13.43 12.61 24.41
N ASP A 35 12.48 11.79 23.97
CA ASP A 35 11.07 12.02 24.33
C ASP A 35 10.79 11.60 25.78
N PRO A 36 10.23 12.49 26.63
CA PRO A 36 10.04 12.24 28.05
C PRO A 36 8.92 11.24 28.39
N ASN A 37 8.06 10.83 27.45
CA ASN A 37 7.00 9.85 27.72
C ASN A 37 7.46 8.39 27.54
N ASP A 38 8.40 8.15 26.62
CA ASP A 38 8.76 6.80 26.18
C ASP A 38 10.27 6.51 26.32
N GLY A 39 11.11 7.54 26.54
CA GLY A 39 12.57 7.40 26.63
C GLY A 39 13.23 7.10 25.27
N THR A 40 12.45 7.06 24.18
CA THR A 40 12.97 6.88 22.83
C THR A 40 13.80 8.10 22.41
N VAL A 41 15.02 7.83 21.96
CA VAL A 41 16.00 8.82 21.53
C VAL A 41 15.84 9.06 20.03
N TYR A 42 15.70 10.30 19.61
CA TYR A 42 15.58 10.72 18.21
C TYR A 42 16.83 11.48 17.76
N GLU A 43 17.30 11.19 16.55
CA GLU A 43 18.43 11.88 15.91
C GLU A 43 17.91 12.70 14.72
N TRP A 44 18.28 13.98 14.64
CA TRP A 44 17.89 14.84 13.52
C TRP A 44 18.77 14.57 12.30
N ASP A 45 18.16 14.11 11.20
CA ASP A 45 18.85 13.94 9.91
C ASP A 45 18.65 15.20 9.07
N ALA A 46 19.69 16.04 8.98
CA ALA A 46 19.65 17.30 8.25
C ALA A 46 19.42 17.15 6.74
N LYS A 47 19.74 15.99 6.14
CA LYS A 47 19.50 15.74 4.71
C LYS A 47 18.03 15.44 4.45
N LYS A 48 17.32 14.90 5.44
CA LYS A 48 15.92 14.49 5.33
C LYS A 48 14.96 15.44 6.04
N GLN A 49 15.50 16.42 6.77
CA GLN A 49 14.74 17.38 7.59
C GLN A 49 13.70 16.69 8.48
N ALA A 50 14.09 15.58 9.11
CA ALA A 50 13.21 14.79 9.96
C ALA A 50 13.99 14.16 11.12
N TYR A 51 13.29 14.00 12.25
CA TYR A 51 13.77 13.26 13.41
C TYR A 51 13.55 11.76 13.19
N PHE A 52 14.61 10.96 13.29
CA PHE A 52 14.54 9.51 13.18
C PHE A 52 14.80 8.86 14.55
N PRO A 53 13.95 7.91 14.99
CA PRO A 53 14.19 7.19 16.24
C PRO A 53 15.46 6.36 16.10
N LYS A 54 16.38 6.56 17.03
CA LYS A 54 17.62 5.82 17.15
C LYS A 54 17.30 4.47 17.77
N ILE A 55 16.98 3.51 16.91
CA ILE A 55 16.77 2.13 17.33
C ILE A 55 18.16 1.54 17.55
N ASP A 56 18.56 1.34 18.81
CA ASP A 56 19.85 0.72 19.14
C ASP A 56 19.96 -0.69 18.54
N ASP A 57 21.18 -1.07 18.15
CA ASP A 57 21.48 -2.38 17.54
C ASP A 57 20.95 -3.54 18.40
N ASP A 58 20.95 -3.41 19.73
CA ASP A 58 20.39 -4.39 20.68
C ASP A 58 18.87 -4.59 20.50
N PHE A 59 18.13 -3.51 20.20
CA PHE A 59 16.70 -3.59 19.91
C PHE A 59 16.43 -4.22 18.54
N ILE A 60 17.26 -3.89 17.53
CA ILE A 60 17.21 -4.53 16.22
C ILE A 60 17.47 -6.03 16.35
N VAL A 61 18.49 -6.42 17.12
CA VAL A 61 18.85 -7.82 17.40
C VAL A 61 17.72 -8.53 18.15
N LYS A 62 17.18 -7.96 19.23
CA LYS A 62 16.06 -8.57 19.98
C LYS A 62 14.79 -8.73 19.14
N TYR A 63 14.49 -7.74 18.30
CA TYR A 63 13.36 -7.82 17.37
C TYR A 63 13.58 -8.89 16.29
N GLN A 64 14.80 -8.96 15.74
CA GLN A 64 15.17 -9.99 14.78
C GLN A 64 15.22 -11.39 15.41
N SER A 65 15.69 -11.54 16.65
CA SER A 65 15.70 -12.82 17.38
C SER A 65 14.30 -13.34 17.67
N ASN A 66 13.30 -12.47 17.80
CA ASN A 66 11.91 -12.87 17.97
C ASN A 66 11.17 -13.14 16.64
N TYR A 67 11.69 -12.65 15.51
CA TYR A 67 11.04 -12.76 14.19
C TYR A 67 11.86 -13.52 13.13
N THR A 68 13.07 -13.95 13.43
CA THR A 68 13.84 -14.88 12.60
C THR A 68 13.28 -16.27 12.77
N TYR A 69 12.83 -16.80 11.64
CA TYR A 69 12.21 -18.10 11.48
C TYR A 69 13.17 -19.20 11.95
N GLN A 70 12.75 -20.02 12.91
CA GLN A 70 13.46 -21.25 13.28
C GLN A 70 13.50 -22.20 12.09
N GLU A 71 14.70 -22.54 11.61
CA GLU A 71 14.92 -23.85 10.98
C GLU A 71 15.08 -24.88 12.10
N ASP A 72 14.32 -25.96 12.00
CA ASP A 72 14.30 -27.13 12.88
C ASP A 72 15.70 -27.61 13.30
N THR A 73 16.02 -27.54 14.59
CA THR A 73 16.75 -28.60 15.32
C THR A 73 16.29 -28.64 16.78
N LYS A 74 15.82 -29.82 17.23
CA LYS A 74 15.64 -30.20 18.64
C LYS A 74 17.02 -30.16 19.33
N GLU A 75 17.21 -29.81 20.61
CA GLU A 75 16.71 -30.44 21.83
C GLU A 75 17.05 -29.60 23.11
N LEU A 76 16.28 -29.87 24.19
CA LEU A 76 16.55 -29.72 25.64
C LEU A 76 16.22 -28.41 26.41
N LYS A 77 15.41 -28.63 27.48
CA LYS A 77 14.79 -27.78 28.53
C LYS A 77 15.68 -27.75 29.82
N PRO A 78 15.29 -27.18 31.00
CA PRO A 78 14.26 -26.18 31.40
C PRO A 78 14.73 -25.12 32.47
N GLU A 79 13.77 -24.35 33.03
CA GLU A 79 13.72 -23.66 34.36
C GLU A 79 14.22 -22.21 34.43
N ASP A 80 13.65 -21.26 35.18
CA ASP A 80 12.33 -21.02 35.82
C ASP A 80 12.44 -19.56 36.33
N THR A 81 11.48 -18.67 36.09
CA THR A 81 10.87 -17.84 37.15
C THR A 81 9.75 -16.94 36.64
N ASN A 82 8.68 -17.02 37.40
CA ASN A 82 7.38 -16.38 37.32
C ASN A 82 7.45 -14.91 37.81
N VAL A 83 6.88 -13.97 37.06
CA VAL A 83 6.13 -12.83 37.65
C VAL A 83 4.97 -12.46 36.73
N ALA A 84 3.76 -12.75 37.22
CA ALA A 84 2.49 -12.32 36.66
C ALA A 84 2.07 -10.97 37.26
N SER A 85 1.63 -10.02 36.42
CA SER A 85 0.50 -9.07 36.65
C SER A 85 0.38 -8.11 35.45
N THR A 86 -0.57 -8.34 34.53
CA THR A 86 -1.91 -7.68 34.45
C THR A 86 -1.89 -6.16 34.30
N ALA A 87 -2.18 -5.65 33.08
CA ALA A 87 -3.22 -4.64 32.83
C ALA A 87 -3.31 -4.28 31.33
N THR A 88 -4.46 -4.58 30.73
CA THR A 88 -5.14 -3.83 29.65
C THR A 88 -4.32 -3.42 28.41
N GLY A 89 -4.05 -4.39 27.53
CA GLY A 89 -3.97 -4.14 26.10
C GLY A 89 -5.18 -4.80 25.46
N GLU A 90 -6.12 -3.99 24.98
CA GLU A 90 -7.30 -4.41 24.24
C GLU A 90 -6.99 -5.60 23.34
N LYS A 91 -7.74 -6.69 23.53
CA LYS A 91 -7.85 -7.76 22.55
C LYS A 91 -8.10 -7.07 21.22
N ARG A 92 -7.08 -6.99 20.36
CA ARG A 92 -7.25 -6.70 18.95
C ARG A 92 -8.19 -7.79 18.48
N LYS A 93 -9.50 -7.49 18.47
CA LYS A 93 -10.47 -8.27 17.72
C LYS A 93 -9.81 -8.46 16.38
N ALA A 94 -9.67 -9.72 15.96
CA ALA A 94 -9.31 -10.05 14.61
C ALA A 94 -10.14 -9.10 13.75
N SER A 95 -9.49 -8.10 13.13
CA SER A 95 -10.21 -7.13 12.32
C SER A 95 -10.90 -8.01 11.29
N GLU A 96 -12.23 -8.04 11.34
CA GLU A 96 -13.02 -8.54 10.23
C GLU A 96 -12.38 -8.00 8.97
N PRO A 97 -12.21 -8.82 7.92
CA PRO A 97 -11.42 -8.42 6.76
C PRO A 97 -11.98 -7.09 6.26
N SER A 98 -11.27 -6.00 6.60
CA SER A 98 -11.55 -4.65 6.16
C SER A 98 -11.17 -4.62 4.70
N TRP A 99 -12.00 -5.29 3.90
CA TRP A 99 -11.99 -5.20 2.46
C TRP A 99 -12.63 -3.86 2.13
N PHE A 100 -11.83 -2.83 2.44
CA PHE A 100 -11.94 -1.43 2.12
C PHE A 100 -13.31 -1.03 1.60
N GLU A 101 -14.12 -0.42 2.46
CA GLU A 101 -15.02 0.64 2.02
C GLU A 101 -14.13 1.68 1.33
N VAL A 102 -13.90 1.49 0.03
CA VAL A 102 -13.26 2.50 -0.79
C VAL A 102 -14.25 3.64 -0.81
N ASP A 103 -13.84 4.75 -0.21
CA ASP A 103 -14.62 5.96 -0.16
C ASP A 103 -15.20 6.24 -1.55
N ASP A 104 -16.48 6.59 -1.61
CA ASP A 104 -17.22 6.71 -2.86
C ASP A 104 -16.56 7.77 -3.78
N ASP A 105 -15.88 8.74 -3.16
CA ASP A 105 -15.05 9.79 -3.77
C ASP A 105 -13.70 9.31 -4.34
N HIS A 106 -13.25 8.11 -4.01
CA HIS A 106 -12.01 7.53 -4.55
C HIS A 106 -12.27 6.32 -5.46
N ASN A 107 -13.52 5.91 -5.61
CA ASN A 107 -13.88 4.74 -6.38
C ASN A 107 -13.91 5.05 -7.88
N THR A 108 -12.88 4.63 -8.61
CA THR A 108 -12.82 4.80 -10.06
C THR A 108 -13.58 3.73 -10.85
N ASN A 109 -14.37 2.88 -10.18
CA ASN A 109 -15.13 1.81 -10.81
C ASN A 109 -16.60 2.22 -10.99
N VAL A 110 -17.12 1.97 -12.17
CA VAL A 110 -18.47 2.32 -12.59
C VAL A 110 -19.20 1.06 -13.01
N TYR A 111 -20.40 0.90 -12.49
CA TYR A 111 -21.32 -0.16 -12.87
C TYR A 111 -22.36 0.39 -13.84
N VAL A 112 -22.52 -0.28 -14.97
CA VAL A 112 -23.45 0.12 -16.02
C VAL A 112 -24.46 -0.99 -16.23
N THR A 113 -25.73 -0.62 -16.24
CA THR A 113 -26.87 -1.52 -16.48
C THR A 113 -27.68 -1.03 -17.68
N GLY A 114 -28.54 -1.89 -18.21
CA GLY A 114 -29.37 -1.56 -19.37
C GLY A 114 -28.65 -1.70 -20.72
N LEU A 115 -27.48 -2.35 -20.76
CA LEU A 115 -26.74 -2.58 -21.99
C LEU A 115 -27.53 -3.49 -22.96
N PRO A 116 -27.41 -3.28 -24.28
CA PRO A 116 -28.00 -4.17 -25.27
C PRO A 116 -27.38 -5.57 -25.21
N LEU A 117 -28.18 -6.59 -25.51
CA LEU A 117 -27.79 -8.01 -25.43
C LEU A 117 -26.72 -8.42 -26.45
N ASP A 118 -26.49 -7.55 -27.44
CA ASP A 118 -25.53 -7.72 -28.54
C ASP A 118 -24.28 -6.85 -28.35
N ILE A 119 -24.11 -6.20 -27.19
CA ILE A 119 -22.97 -5.30 -26.97
C ILE A 119 -21.64 -6.06 -26.94
N THR A 120 -20.65 -5.57 -27.68
CA THR A 120 -19.28 -6.10 -27.59
C THR A 120 -18.47 -5.34 -26.55
N GLU A 121 -17.38 -5.96 -26.07
CA GLU A 121 -16.45 -5.29 -25.14
C GLU A 121 -15.86 -4.01 -25.75
N ASP A 122 -15.63 -3.99 -27.07
CA ASP A 122 -15.06 -2.86 -27.79
C ASP A 122 -16.06 -1.69 -27.88
N GLU A 123 -17.31 -1.97 -28.28
CA GLU A 123 -18.38 -0.95 -28.30
C GLU A 123 -18.62 -0.36 -26.91
N PHE A 124 -18.58 -1.20 -25.87
CA PHE A 124 -18.74 -0.73 -24.49
C PHE A 124 -17.59 0.20 -24.09
N VAL A 125 -16.35 -0.14 -24.47
CA VAL A 125 -15.19 0.71 -24.22
C VAL A 125 -15.32 2.03 -24.96
N GLU A 126 -15.67 2.03 -26.25
CA GLU A 126 -15.86 3.25 -27.03
C GLU A 126 -16.89 4.18 -26.41
N LEU A 127 -18.01 3.62 -25.91
CA LEU A 127 -19.03 4.39 -25.20
C LEU A 127 -18.47 5.03 -23.93
N MET A 128 -17.77 4.24 -23.10
CA MET A 128 -17.21 4.71 -21.83
C MET A 128 -16.05 5.69 -22.05
N GLN A 129 -15.32 5.58 -23.17
CA GLN A 129 -14.23 6.48 -23.55
C GLN A 129 -14.70 7.90 -23.87
N LYS A 130 -15.96 8.09 -24.27
CA LYS A 130 -16.53 9.42 -24.49
C LYS A 130 -16.58 10.26 -23.22
N CYS A 131 -16.71 9.61 -22.06
CA CYS A 131 -16.81 10.28 -20.76
C CYS A 131 -15.51 10.20 -19.96
N GLY A 132 -14.45 9.58 -20.50
CA GLY A 132 -13.14 9.60 -19.84
C GLY A 132 -12.17 8.51 -20.24
N LEU A 133 -11.10 8.38 -19.47
CA LEU A 133 -9.99 7.48 -19.82
C LEU A 133 -10.14 6.13 -19.12
N VAL A 134 -10.57 5.12 -19.87
CA VAL A 134 -10.74 3.74 -19.38
C VAL A 134 -9.36 3.13 -19.09
N MET A 135 -9.23 2.47 -17.93
CA MET A 135 -7.99 1.84 -17.51
C MET A 135 -7.61 0.69 -18.44
N LYS A 136 -6.40 0.72 -19.00
CA LYS A 136 -5.84 -0.38 -19.79
C LYS A 136 -4.88 -1.19 -18.93
N ASP A 137 -4.97 -2.51 -19.02
CA ASP A 137 -3.98 -3.38 -18.40
C ASP A 137 -2.65 -3.24 -19.15
N PRO A 138 -1.56 -2.80 -18.50
CA PRO A 138 -0.29 -2.53 -19.17
C PRO A 138 0.45 -3.79 -19.62
N ALA A 139 0.00 -4.96 -19.18
CA ALA A 139 0.54 -6.27 -19.57
C ALA A 139 -0.17 -6.83 -20.82
N THR A 140 -1.49 -6.72 -20.90
CA THR A 140 -2.30 -7.31 -21.97
C THR A 140 -2.77 -6.29 -23.02
N MET A 141 -2.58 -4.99 -22.76
CA MET A 141 -3.17 -3.86 -23.50
C MET A 141 -4.70 -3.87 -23.59
N LYS A 142 -5.38 -4.80 -22.89
CA LYS A 142 -6.84 -4.90 -22.88
C LYS A 142 -7.41 -3.89 -21.89
N TYR A 143 -8.54 -3.28 -22.26
CA TYR A 143 -9.28 -2.41 -21.34
C TYR A 143 -9.84 -3.20 -20.16
N LYS A 144 -9.80 -2.59 -18.98
CA LYS A 144 -10.27 -3.16 -17.73
C LYS A 144 -11.79 -2.98 -17.61
N VAL A 145 -12.49 -3.69 -18.48
CA VAL A 145 -13.95 -3.79 -18.51
C VAL A 145 -14.36 -5.23 -18.25
N LYS A 146 -15.51 -5.43 -17.60
CA LYS A 146 -16.07 -6.74 -17.32
C LYS A 146 -17.56 -6.73 -17.61
N LEU A 147 -17.95 -7.37 -18.70
CA LEU A 147 -19.36 -7.60 -19.03
C LEU A 147 -19.85 -8.88 -18.36
N TYR A 148 -21.00 -8.81 -17.69
CA TYR A 148 -21.61 -9.96 -17.02
C TYR A 148 -22.49 -10.74 -18.01
N ARG A 149 -22.34 -12.06 -17.98
CA ARG A 149 -23.08 -13.00 -18.84
C ARG A 149 -23.80 -14.01 -17.96
N GLU A 150 -25.06 -14.26 -18.24
CA GLU A 150 -25.89 -15.24 -17.56
C GLU A 150 -26.35 -16.28 -18.58
N ASN A 151 -26.07 -17.57 -18.32
CA ASN A 151 -26.43 -18.68 -19.20
C ASN A 151 -25.96 -18.53 -20.67
N GLY A 152 -24.80 -17.91 -20.87
CA GLY A 152 -24.22 -17.68 -22.21
C GLY A 152 -24.74 -16.43 -22.92
N LEU A 153 -25.79 -15.78 -22.40
CA LEU A 153 -26.33 -14.52 -22.89
C LEU A 153 -25.75 -13.35 -22.09
N LEU A 154 -25.55 -12.19 -22.72
CA LEU A 154 -25.18 -10.98 -21.99
C LEU A 154 -26.33 -10.60 -21.06
N LYS A 155 -26.06 -10.41 -19.77
CA LYS A 155 -27.09 -9.97 -18.83
C LYS A 155 -27.51 -8.52 -19.06
N GLY A 156 -26.70 -7.78 -19.82
CA GLY A 156 -26.92 -6.36 -20.09
C GLY A 156 -26.36 -5.46 -18.98
N ASP A 157 -25.46 -5.98 -18.16
CA ASP A 157 -24.72 -5.21 -17.16
C ASP A 157 -23.22 -5.44 -17.24
N GLY A 158 -22.47 -4.44 -16.81
CA GLY A 158 -21.02 -4.42 -16.93
C GLY A 158 -20.36 -3.53 -15.87
N LEU A 159 -19.09 -3.80 -15.63
CA LEU A 159 -18.21 -3.00 -14.79
C LEU A 159 -17.12 -2.37 -15.67
N CYS A 160 -16.87 -1.09 -15.47
CA CYS A 160 -15.80 -0.34 -16.12
C CYS A 160 -14.90 0.31 -15.07
N THR A 161 -13.59 0.23 -15.23
CA THR A 161 -12.63 0.94 -14.37
C THR A 161 -12.01 2.11 -15.13
N TYR A 162 -12.14 3.32 -14.60
CA TYR A 162 -11.48 4.52 -15.11
C TYR A 162 -10.12 4.76 -14.45
N ILE A 163 -9.28 5.56 -15.12
CA ILE A 163 -7.98 6.00 -14.58
C ILE A 163 -8.16 7.16 -13.59
N LYS A 164 -9.09 8.08 -13.87
CA LYS A 164 -9.39 9.24 -13.03
C LYS A 164 -10.79 9.14 -12.44
N ILE A 165 -10.96 9.66 -11.23
CA ILE A 165 -12.27 9.76 -10.59
C ILE A 165 -13.20 10.76 -11.30
N GLU A 166 -12.66 11.84 -11.86
CA GLU A 166 -13.46 12.84 -12.59
C GLU A 166 -14.20 12.21 -13.77
N SER A 167 -13.61 11.20 -14.41
CA SER A 167 -14.25 10.41 -15.46
C SER A 167 -15.47 9.62 -14.96
N VAL A 168 -15.47 9.20 -13.69
CA VAL A 168 -16.63 8.54 -13.07
C VAL A 168 -17.77 9.52 -12.90
N THR A 169 -17.49 10.70 -12.32
CA THR A 169 -18.51 11.74 -12.13
C THR A 169 -19.10 12.18 -13.47
N LEU A 170 -18.27 12.34 -14.50
CA LEU A 170 -18.73 12.68 -15.84
C LEU A 170 -19.60 11.57 -16.47
N ALA A 171 -19.22 10.31 -16.29
CA ALA A 171 -20.01 9.18 -16.78
C ALA A 171 -21.38 9.10 -16.10
N LEU A 172 -21.47 9.39 -14.81
CA LEU A 172 -22.77 9.44 -14.10
C LEU A 172 -23.66 10.55 -14.62
N ASP A 173 -23.12 11.71 -14.95
CA ASP A 173 -23.90 12.86 -15.40
C ASP A 173 -24.37 12.71 -16.87
N ILE A 174 -23.50 12.19 -17.74
CA ILE A 174 -23.76 12.13 -19.19
C ILE A 174 -24.38 10.81 -19.65
N LEU A 175 -23.95 9.68 -19.10
CA LEU A 175 -24.38 8.36 -19.57
C LEU A 175 -25.59 7.82 -18.81
N ASP A 176 -25.91 8.35 -17.64
CA ASP A 176 -27.12 7.95 -16.92
C ASP A 176 -28.37 8.46 -17.64
N GLY A 177 -29.24 7.53 -18.05
CA GLY A 177 -30.39 7.81 -18.90
C GLY A 177 -30.09 7.89 -20.40
N TYR A 178 -28.84 7.68 -20.83
CA TYR A 178 -28.48 7.71 -22.24
C TYR A 178 -29.14 6.55 -23.00
N MET A 179 -29.78 6.85 -24.14
CA MET A 179 -30.41 5.83 -24.99
C MET A 179 -29.39 5.22 -25.95
N TYR A 180 -29.09 3.95 -25.77
CA TYR A 180 -28.18 3.19 -26.63
C TYR A 180 -28.86 1.95 -27.21
N LYS A 181 -28.91 1.85 -28.55
CA LYS A 181 -29.57 0.75 -29.30
C LYS A 181 -31.00 0.45 -28.79
N GLY A 182 -31.77 1.48 -28.44
CA GLY A 182 -33.16 1.34 -27.96
C GLY A 182 -33.32 0.92 -26.49
N LYS A 183 -32.23 0.88 -25.71
CA LYS A 183 -32.28 0.70 -24.25
C LYS A 183 -31.76 1.93 -23.52
N THR A 184 -32.33 2.24 -22.37
CA THR A 184 -31.85 3.27 -21.46
C THR A 184 -30.74 2.70 -20.59
N LEU A 185 -29.56 3.31 -20.67
CA LEU A 185 -28.44 2.98 -19.82
C LEU A 185 -28.64 3.60 -18.44
N HIS A 186 -28.21 2.88 -17.41
CA HIS A 186 -28.15 3.41 -16.06
C HIS A 186 -26.76 3.17 -15.49
N VAL A 187 -26.16 4.22 -14.93
CA VAL A 187 -24.77 4.25 -14.50
C VAL A 187 -24.72 4.58 -13.02
N GLU A 188 -24.07 3.72 -12.23
CA GLU A 188 -23.86 3.93 -10.80
C GLU A 188 -22.39 3.70 -10.43
N ARG A 189 -21.91 4.38 -9.38
CA ARG A 189 -20.62 4.06 -8.76
C ARG A 189 -20.64 2.62 -8.25
N ALA A 190 -19.63 1.84 -8.61
CA ALA A 190 -19.65 0.42 -8.33
C ALA A 190 -19.41 0.12 -6.85
N LYS A 191 -20.47 -0.21 -6.11
CA LYS A 191 -20.37 -0.61 -4.70
C LYS A 191 -19.98 -2.10 -4.60
N PHE A 192 -18.74 -2.36 -4.21
CA PHE A 192 -18.23 -3.72 -4.01
C PHE A 192 -18.65 -4.25 -2.64
N GLN A 193 -19.89 -4.69 -2.52
CA GLN A 193 -20.32 -5.47 -1.36
C GLN A 193 -19.88 -6.92 -1.54
N LEU A 194 -19.26 -7.50 -0.52
CA LEU A 194 -18.82 -8.89 -0.53
C LEU A 194 -20.06 -9.81 -0.61
N LYS A 195 -20.50 -10.16 -1.82
CA LYS A 195 -21.56 -11.16 -2.03
C LYS A 195 -20.94 -12.56 -1.98
N GLY A 196 -21.13 -13.25 -0.85
CA GLY A 196 -20.78 -14.68 -0.68
C GLY A 196 -19.62 -14.94 0.29
N GLN A 197 -19.25 -16.22 0.46
CA GLN A 197 -18.06 -16.64 1.21
C GLN A 197 -16.78 -16.27 0.45
N TYR A 198 -15.86 -15.62 1.16
CA TYR A 198 -14.54 -15.24 0.64
C TYR A 198 -13.73 -16.48 0.22
N ASP A 199 -13.38 -16.57 -1.07
CA ASP A 199 -12.52 -17.63 -1.59
C ASP A 199 -11.06 -17.12 -1.72
N PRO A 200 -10.15 -17.51 -0.80
CA PRO A 200 -8.78 -17.00 -0.78
C PRO A 200 -7.96 -17.38 -2.03
N SER A 201 -8.42 -18.34 -2.83
CA SER A 201 -7.74 -18.79 -4.06
C SER A 201 -7.88 -17.80 -5.21
N LYS A 202 -8.90 -16.93 -5.19
CA LYS A 202 -9.13 -15.89 -6.21
C LYS A 202 -8.37 -14.59 -5.89
N LYS A 203 -7.56 -14.58 -4.83
CA LYS A 203 -6.77 -13.41 -4.47
C LYS A 203 -5.73 -13.14 -5.56
N PRO A 204 -5.72 -11.96 -6.19
CA PRO A 204 -4.67 -11.62 -7.14
C PRO A 204 -3.32 -11.68 -6.43
N LYS A 205 -2.33 -12.32 -7.06
CA LYS A 205 -0.95 -12.37 -6.55
C LYS A 205 -0.49 -10.93 -6.32
N LYS A 206 0.01 -10.63 -5.11
CA LYS A 206 0.54 -9.31 -4.79
C LYS A 206 1.72 -9.02 -5.73
N LEU A 207 1.59 -8.00 -6.59
CA LEU A 207 2.74 -7.48 -7.34
C LEU A 207 3.79 -6.92 -6.35
N LYS A 208 5.07 -7.07 -6.69
CA LYS A 208 6.16 -6.48 -5.90
C LYS A 208 6.03 -4.96 -5.90
N ALA A 209 6.45 -4.30 -4.81
CA ALA A 209 6.32 -2.84 -4.65
C ALA A 209 6.93 -2.05 -5.82
N LYS A 210 8.11 -2.46 -6.30
CA LYS A 210 8.78 -1.85 -7.47
C LYS A 210 7.96 -1.95 -8.76
N GLU A 211 7.20 -3.02 -8.95
CA GLU A 211 6.37 -3.22 -10.14
C GLU A 211 5.09 -2.39 -10.06
N LYS A 212 4.47 -2.31 -8.87
CA LYS A 212 3.30 -1.47 -8.62
C LYS A 212 3.60 0.02 -8.85
N GLU A 213 4.76 0.50 -8.41
CA GLU A 213 5.18 1.89 -8.64
C GLU A 213 5.41 2.19 -10.13
N LYS A 214 6.11 1.30 -10.85
CA LYS A 214 6.28 1.43 -12.31
C LYS A 214 4.93 1.44 -13.02
N LEU A 215 3.98 0.61 -12.58
CA LEU A 215 2.63 0.57 -13.13
C LEU A 215 1.90 1.90 -12.93
N LYS A 216 1.94 2.42 -11.69
CA LYS A 216 1.31 3.70 -11.35
C LYS A 216 1.92 4.85 -12.15
N LYS A 217 3.25 4.90 -12.25
CA LYS A 217 3.96 5.92 -13.04
C LYS A 217 3.65 5.82 -14.53
N LYS A 218 3.50 4.60 -15.07
CA LYS A 218 3.09 4.38 -16.46
C LYS A 218 1.63 4.81 -16.68
N GLN A 219 0.73 4.51 -15.73
CA GLN A 219 -0.67 4.95 -15.77
C GLN A 219 -0.80 6.47 -15.70
N GLU A 220 -0.05 7.13 -14.81
CA GLU A 220 -0.01 8.59 -14.70
C GLU A 220 0.50 9.24 -15.99
N LYS A 221 1.53 8.66 -16.61
CA LYS A 221 2.01 9.12 -17.93
C LYS A 221 0.94 9.02 -19.02
N TYR A 222 0.13 7.96 -19.03
CA TYR A 222 -0.98 7.83 -19.99
C TYR A 222 -2.16 8.74 -19.65
N ALA A 223 -2.34 9.12 -18.38
CA ALA A 223 -3.42 9.99 -17.93
C ALA A 223 -3.16 11.48 -18.18
N HIS A 224 -1.91 11.85 -18.46
CA HIS A 224 -1.45 13.22 -18.70
C HIS A 224 -1.18 13.50 -20.20
N TYR A 225 -1.39 12.51 -21.07
CA TYR A 225 -1.28 12.64 -22.52
C TYR A 225 -2.68 12.76 -23.13
#